data_AF-A0A7C1JWX3-F1
#
_entry.id   AF-A0A7C1JWX3-F1
#
_cell.length_a   1.000
_cell.length_b   1.000
_cell.length_c   1.000
_cell.angle_alpha   90.00
_cell.angle_beta   90.00
_cell.angle_gamma   90.00
#
_symmetry.space_group_name_H-M   'P 1'
#
loop_
_entity.id
_entity.type
_entity.pdbx_description
1 polymer ?
#
loop_
_entity_poly.entity_id
_entity_poly.type
_entity_poly.pdbx_seq_one_letter_code
_entity_poly.pdbx_strand_id
1 'polypeptide(L)'
;MLTSVDGRIAARVGYTFQAQPGQMLAVLAMARVPRNYPMRAGDEVRSVADLVEYEKLSCRAGSELSLKLIGLSYYVEEPVWQNDMGEDWSLERIVGELLAQPTATLSEGGTARLLALTAAINHRQRRNQPIEGRFAQAQQLLDRFQAIAFDVQNADGSWGPTYFAGRSASREPAVQLNSTGQMLRWLVRWTPSQQLDDPRIVRSVQYLLEMLGGQRYSWNLRAMSTREIAAVMHALDALSAYDERLSGAFTTTETSASTRAPAATGAGDTPPSQQPQRTAAGSKPPAGRPR
;
A
#
# COMPACT_ATOMS: atom_id res chain seq x y z
N MET A 1 11.26 15.21 -19.14
CA MET A 1 10.72 14.89 -17.79
C MET A 1 11.74 15.18 -16.70
N LEU A 2 12.97 14.66 -16.83
CA LEU A 2 14.07 14.89 -15.90
C LEU A 2 15.00 16.00 -16.43
N THR A 3 15.70 16.67 -15.53
CA THR A 3 16.73 17.68 -15.81
C THR A 3 17.90 17.50 -14.84
N SER A 4 19.04 18.10 -15.15
CA SER A 4 20.15 18.25 -14.21
C SER A 4 20.08 19.64 -13.56
N VAL A 5 20.16 19.71 -12.24
CA VAL A 5 20.24 20.95 -11.44
C VAL A 5 21.38 20.77 -10.45
N ASP A 6 22.40 21.62 -10.52
CA ASP A 6 23.60 21.55 -9.67
C ASP A 6 24.24 20.14 -9.64
N GLY A 7 24.26 19.47 -10.79
CA GLY A 7 24.79 18.11 -10.91
C GLY A 7 23.93 17.03 -10.23
N ARG A 8 22.65 17.29 -9.99
CA ARG A 8 21.67 16.33 -9.45
C ARG A 8 20.52 16.14 -10.42
N ILE A 9 19.99 14.92 -10.49
CA ILE A 9 18.80 14.66 -11.28
C ILE A 9 17.56 15.18 -10.55
N ALA A 10 16.77 15.99 -11.25
CA ALA A 10 15.54 16.57 -10.73
C ALA A 10 14.37 16.31 -11.69
N ALA A 11 13.21 15.99 -11.15
CA ALA A 11 11.99 15.90 -11.93
C ALA A 11 11.39 17.31 -12.10
N ARG A 12 11.18 17.74 -13.34
CA ARG A 12 10.65 19.08 -13.66
C ARG A 12 9.19 19.17 -13.21
N VAL A 13 8.79 20.28 -12.61
CA VAL A 13 7.40 20.56 -12.19
C VAL A 13 6.80 21.62 -13.13
N GLY A 14 5.54 21.44 -13.56
CA GLY A 14 4.79 22.40 -14.35
C GLY A 14 4.10 21.81 -15.57
N TYR A 15 3.54 22.69 -16.41
CA TYR A 15 2.83 22.29 -17.64
C TYR A 15 3.74 21.43 -18.53
N THR A 16 3.23 20.28 -19.02
CA THR A 16 3.96 19.20 -19.74
C THR A 16 4.95 18.36 -18.92
N PHE A 17 5.11 18.63 -17.63
CA PHE A 17 5.93 17.82 -16.71
C PHE A 17 5.07 17.22 -15.59
N GLN A 18 5.66 16.96 -14.42
CA GLN A 18 4.87 16.51 -13.27
C GLN A 18 4.06 17.68 -12.69
N ALA A 19 2.87 17.40 -12.20
CA ALA A 19 1.95 18.41 -11.65
C ALA A 19 2.37 18.85 -10.24
N GLN A 20 2.96 17.95 -9.46
CA GLN A 20 3.32 18.18 -8.05
C GLN A 20 4.73 17.67 -7.75
N PRO A 21 5.50 18.35 -6.88
CA PRO A 21 6.79 17.85 -6.41
C PRO A 21 6.70 16.41 -5.86
N GLY A 22 7.72 15.60 -6.11
CA GLY A 22 7.76 14.20 -5.65
C GLY A 22 6.87 13.23 -6.44
N GLN A 23 6.07 13.67 -7.41
CA GLN A 23 5.18 12.78 -8.18
C GLN A 23 5.94 11.67 -8.92
N MET A 24 7.07 11.99 -9.56
CA MET A 24 7.89 10.98 -10.22
C MET A 24 8.40 9.93 -9.23
N LEU A 25 8.94 10.38 -8.07
CA LEU A 25 9.44 9.47 -7.05
C LEU A 25 8.32 8.59 -6.47
N ALA A 26 7.13 9.15 -6.23
CA ALA A 26 5.97 8.41 -5.77
C ALA A 26 5.56 7.30 -6.75
N VAL A 27 5.51 7.60 -8.06
CA VAL A 27 5.16 6.61 -9.09
C VAL A 27 6.19 5.48 -9.14
N LEU A 28 7.49 5.81 -9.10
CA LEU A 28 8.56 4.80 -9.05
C LEU A 28 8.46 3.90 -7.81
N ALA A 29 8.16 4.49 -6.65
CA ALA A 29 7.96 3.75 -5.40
C ALA A 29 6.73 2.82 -5.48
N MET A 30 5.60 3.30 -6.01
CA MET A 30 4.39 2.48 -6.18
C MET A 30 4.61 1.34 -7.18
N ALA A 31 5.40 1.57 -8.21
CA ALA A 31 5.84 0.56 -9.18
C ALA A 31 7.00 -0.32 -8.68
N ARG A 32 7.46 -0.13 -7.43
CA ARG A 32 8.54 -0.91 -6.78
C ARG A 32 9.86 -0.89 -7.55
N VAL A 33 10.15 0.20 -8.26
CA VAL A 33 11.40 0.34 -9.02
C VAL A 33 12.59 0.38 -8.06
N PRO A 34 13.66 -0.40 -8.28
CA PRO A 34 14.78 -0.46 -7.35
C PRO A 34 15.63 0.83 -7.38
N ARG A 35 16.30 1.15 -6.26
CA ARG A 35 17.09 2.39 -6.10
C ARG A 35 18.21 2.53 -7.14
N ASN A 36 18.80 1.42 -7.57
CA ASN A 36 19.89 1.39 -8.54
C ASN A 36 19.41 1.43 -10.01
N TYR A 37 18.10 1.51 -10.26
CA TYR A 37 17.58 1.55 -11.61
C TYR A 37 18.05 2.83 -12.34
N PRO A 38 18.60 2.71 -13.57
CA PRO A 38 19.16 3.85 -14.28
C PRO A 38 18.08 4.84 -14.74
N MET A 39 18.38 6.13 -14.59
CA MET A 39 17.54 7.26 -15.00
C MET A 39 18.33 8.20 -15.91
N ARG A 40 17.73 8.66 -17.00
CA ARG A 40 18.39 9.55 -17.98
C ARG A 40 17.86 10.98 -17.90
N ALA A 41 18.75 11.95 -17.81
CA ALA A 41 18.46 13.38 -17.93
C ALA A 41 19.35 13.98 -19.03
N GLY A 42 18.86 13.96 -20.28
CA GLY A 42 19.71 14.23 -21.44
C GLY A 42 20.75 13.11 -21.62
N ASP A 43 22.01 13.49 -21.76
CA ASP A 43 23.14 12.56 -21.88
C ASP A 43 23.62 12.01 -20.52
N GLU A 44 23.16 12.60 -19.41
CA GLU A 44 23.53 12.19 -18.07
C GLU A 44 22.73 10.94 -17.64
N VAL A 45 23.43 9.91 -17.19
CA VAL A 45 22.84 8.70 -16.59
C VAL A 45 23.06 8.74 -15.09
N ARG A 46 21.96 8.73 -14.35
CA ARG A 46 21.88 8.66 -12.88
C ARG A 46 21.05 7.45 -12.46
N SER A 47 20.62 7.42 -11.22
CA SER A 47 19.80 6.37 -10.64
C SER A 47 18.56 6.93 -9.93
N VAL A 48 17.64 6.04 -9.56
CA VAL A 48 16.53 6.40 -8.66
C VAL A 48 17.05 6.90 -7.31
N ALA A 49 18.18 6.39 -6.82
CA ALA A 49 18.82 6.88 -5.59
C ALA A 49 19.21 8.37 -5.69
N ASP A 50 19.69 8.83 -6.85
CA ASP A 50 19.98 10.26 -7.05
C ASP A 50 18.71 11.12 -6.98
N LEU A 51 17.58 10.62 -7.49
CA LEU A 51 16.29 11.30 -7.35
C LEU A 51 15.83 11.32 -5.89
N VAL A 52 16.05 10.25 -5.13
CA VAL A 52 15.75 10.21 -3.68
C VAL A 52 16.52 11.32 -2.94
N GLU A 53 17.81 11.49 -3.22
CA GLU A 53 18.61 12.55 -2.61
C GLU A 53 18.10 13.94 -2.99
N TYR A 54 17.73 14.16 -4.26
CA TYR A 54 17.11 15.42 -4.67
C TYR A 54 15.80 15.70 -3.91
N GLU A 55 14.94 14.69 -3.75
CA GLU A 55 13.65 14.85 -3.06
C GLU A 55 13.83 15.08 -1.55
N LYS A 56 14.84 14.47 -0.92
CA LYS A 56 15.28 14.75 0.46
C LYS A 56 15.70 16.20 0.63
N LEU A 57 16.56 16.69 -0.26
CA LEU A 57 17.08 18.06 -0.24
C LEU A 57 16.02 19.14 -0.46
N SER A 58 14.98 18.82 -1.23
CA SER A 58 13.91 19.76 -1.56
C SER A 58 12.70 19.70 -0.61
N CYS A 59 12.83 19.07 0.56
CA CYS A 59 11.78 19.12 1.59
C CYS A 59 11.66 20.53 2.18
N ARG A 60 10.42 21.02 2.33
CA ARG A 60 10.08 22.36 2.83
C ARG A 60 8.88 22.29 3.76
N ALA A 61 8.93 23.03 4.86
CA ALA A 61 7.79 23.15 5.77
C ALA A 61 6.65 23.90 5.08
N GLY A 62 5.41 23.52 5.37
CA GLY A 62 4.22 24.15 4.77
C GLY A 62 4.02 23.91 3.26
N SER A 63 4.86 23.14 2.57
CA SER A 63 4.61 22.75 1.18
C SER A 63 3.74 21.50 1.09
N GLU A 64 3.28 21.18 -0.13
CA GLU A 64 2.68 19.86 -0.39
C GLU A 64 3.80 18.79 -0.30
N LEU A 65 3.62 17.79 0.55
CA LEU A 65 4.62 16.75 0.82
C LEU A 65 4.07 15.32 0.63
N SER A 66 2.82 15.16 0.19
CA SER A 66 2.15 13.85 0.13
C SER A 66 2.89 12.90 -0.82
N LEU A 67 3.21 13.36 -2.03
CA LEU A 67 3.89 12.51 -3.01
C LEU A 67 5.36 12.24 -2.62
N LYS A 68 6.04 13.23 -2.03
CA LYS A 68 7.36 13.03 -1.41
C LYS A 68 7.29 11.95 -0.33
N LEU A 69 6.29 11.98 0.55
CA LEU A 69 6.15 10.99 1.62
C LEU A 69 5.93 9.57 1.07
N ILE A 70 5.14 9.39 0.00
CA ILE A 70 4.99 8.07 -0.66
C ILE A 70 6.36 7.55 -1.12
N GLY A 71 7.09 8.38 -1.86
CA GLY A 71 8.40 8.02 -2.40
C GLY A 71 9.44 7.75 -1.31
N LEU A 72 9.61 8.69 -0.38
CA LEU A 72 10.62 8.61 0.67
C LEU A 72 10.33 7.49 1.67
N SER A 73 9.05 7.20 1.98
CA SER A 73 8.70 6.05 2.85
C SER A 73 9.15 4.72 2.26
N TYR A 74 9.17 4.61 0.93
CA TYR A 74 9.66 3.42 0.24
C TYR A 74 11.19 3.34 0.27
N TYR A 75 11.88 4.44 -0.08
CA TYR A 75 13.32 4.42 -0.37
C TYR A 75 14.27 4.78 0.77
N VAL A 76 13.84 5.61 1.73
CA VAL A 76 14.71 6.13 2.79
C VAL A 76 14.76 5.16 3.96
N GLU A 77 15.96 4.90 4.43
CA GLU A 77 16.23 4.07 5.62
C GLU A 77 16.83 4.90 6.76
N GLU A 78 17.43 6.04 6.41
CA GLU A 78 18.02 6.98 7.36
C GLU A 78 16.93 7.60 8.26
N PRO A 79 17.16 7.69 9.58
CA PRO A 79 16.17 8.25 10.49
C PRO A 79 16.00 9.77 10.31
N VAL A 80 17.09 10.47 9.95
CA VAL A 80 17.14 11.92 9.77
C VAL A 80 18.05 12.25 8.58
N TRP A 81 17.74 13.31 7.84
CA TRP A 81 18.60 13.91 6.82
C TRP A 81 18.48 15.44 6.86
N GLN A 82 19.40 16.16 6.22
CA GLN A 82 19.29 17.61 6.07
C GLN A 82 18.75 17.98 4.69
N ASN A 83 17.87 18.99 4.64
CA ASN A 83 17.51 19.59 3.36
C ASN A 83 18.62 20.57 2.89
N ASP A 84 18.46 21.15 1.71
CA ASP A 84 19.41 22.14 1.16
C ASP A 84 19.46 23.49 1.92
N MET A 85 18.57 23.71 2.89
CA MET A 85 18.59 24.84 3.82
C MET A 85 19.27 24.49 5.16
N GLY A 86 19.77 23.26 5.31
CA GLY A 86 20.40 22.78 6.55
C GLY A 86 19.41 22.43 7.66
N GLU A 87 18.11 22.32 7.36
CA GLU A 87 17.11 21.90 8.34
C GLU A 87 17.09 20.37 8.47
N ASP A 88 16.91 19.86 9.69
CA ASP A 88 16.78 18.42 9.94
C ASP A 88 15.38 17.91 9.60
N TRP A 89 15.31 16.92 8.71
CA TRP A 89 14.09 16.27 8.25
C TRP A 89 14.08 14.80 8.59
N SER A 90 12.89 14.27 8.84
CA SER A 90 12.62 12.84 9.03
C SER A 90 11.28 12.51 8.41
N LEU A 91 11.02 11.21 8.18
CA LEU A 91 9.68 10.77 7.76
C LEU A 91 8.62 11.18 8.78
N GLU A 92 8.95 11.16 10.07
CA GLU A 92 8.03 11.60 11.13
C GLU A 92 7.74 13.11 11.05
N ARG A 93 8.75 13.94 10.75
CA ARG A 93 8.56 15.38 10.50
C ARG A 93 7.60 15.59 9.33
N ILE A 94 7.79 14.90 8.20
CA ILE A 94 6.89 15.00 7.04
C ILE A 94 5.45 14.62 7.43
N VAL A 95 5.28 13.53 8.19
CA VAL A 95 3.95 13.15 8.71
C VAL A 95 3.37 14.26 9.58
N GLY A 96 4.17 14.86 10.46
CA GLY A 96 3.76 16.00 11.29
C GLY A 96 3.29 17.21 10.48
N GLU A 97 4.03 17.58 9.42
CA GLU A 97 3.66 18.67 8.50
C GLU A 97 2.31 18.37 7.83
N LEU A 98 2.10 17.15 7.32
CA LEU A 98 0.84 16.76 6.68
C LEU A 98 -0.35 16.72 7.65
N LEU A 99 -0.12 16.34 8.91
CA LEU A 99 -1.14 16.35 9.97
C LEU A 99 -1.54 17.78 10.37
N ALA A 100 -0.62 18.73 10.29
CA ALA A 100 -0.89 20.14 10.60
C ALA A 100 -1.69 20.85 9.51
N GLN A 101 -1.70 20.33 8.27
CA GLN A 101 -2.43 20.95 7.16
C GLN A 101 -3.96 20.83 7.33
N PRO A 102 -4.71 21.96 7.26
CA PRO A 102 -6.17 21.93 7.31
C PRO A 102 -6.76 21.13 6.14
N THR A 103 -7.61 20.15 6.42
CA THR A 103 -8.22 19.33 5.35
C THR A 103 -9.01 20.17 4.33
N ALA A 104 -9.68 21.23 4.79
CA ALA A 104 -10.51 22.08 3.95
C ALA A 104 -9.73 22.83 2.86
N THR A 105 -8.41 22.97 3.00
CA THR A 105 -7.56 23.67 2.01
C THR A 105 -6.92 22.70 1.02
N LEU A 106 -7.15 21.40 1.16
CA LEU A 106 -6.53 20.39 0.31
C LEU A 106 -7.35 20.13 -0.96
N SER A 107 -6.66 19.99 -2.09
CA SER A 107 -7.26 19.55 -3.34
C SER A 107 -7.83 18.14 -3.19
N GLU A 108 -8.91 17.87 -3.93
CA GLU A 108 -9.46 16.51 -4.09
C GLU A 108 -9.74 15.80 -2.75
N GLY A 109 -10.26 16.58 -1.79
CA GLY A 109 -10.60 16.11 -0.44
C GLY A 109 -9.40 15.71 0.42
N GLY A 110 -8.17 15.97 -0.02
CA GLY A 110 -6.95 15.52 0.67
C GLY A 110 -6.66 14.03 0.53
N THR A 111 -7.22 13.36 -0.49
CA THR A 111 -7.01 11.93 -0.76
C THR A 111 -5.53 11.59 -1.00
N ALA A 112 -4.76 12.47 -1.66
CA ALA A 112 -3.31 12.31 -1.81
C ALA A 112 -2.59 12.22 -0.46
N ARG A 113 -2.96 13.07 0.51
CA ARG A 113 -2.43 13.02 1.87
C ARG A 113 -2.78 11.71 2.56
N LEU A 114 -4.02 11.27 2.47
CA LEU A 114 -4.47 10.01 3.09
C LEU A 114 -3.72 8.80 2.50
N LEU A 115 -3.52 8.79 1.17
CA LEU A 115 -2.70 7.79 0.50
C LEU A 115 -1.24 7.81 0.97
N ALA A 116 -0.67 9.01 1.15
CA ALA A 116 0.69 9.18 1.63
C ALA A 116 0.91 8.69 3.06
N LEU A 117 0.01 9.05 3.98
CA LEU A 117 0.03 8.57 5.36
C LEU A 117 -0.15 7.05 5.42
N THR A 118 -1.04 6.50 4.59
CA THR A 118 -1.23 5.05 4.43
C THR A 118 0.07 4.37 3.98
N ALA A 119 0.74 4.91 2.96
CA ALA A 119 2.01 4.37 2.48
C ALA A 119 3.08 4.37 3.59
N ALA A 120 3.21 5.47 4.33
CA ALA A 120 4.17 5.60 5.42
C ALA A 120 3.94 4.55 6.52
N ILE A 121 2.69 4.39 6.98
CA ILE A 121 2.34 3.41 8.02
C ILE A 121 2.54 1.98 7.52
N ASN A 122 2.04 1.65 6.32
CA ASN A 122 2.20 0.31 5.74
C ASN A 122 3.68 -0.06 5.54
N HIS A 123 4.54 0.92 5.22
CA HIS A 123 5.99 0.70 5.13
C HIS A 123 6.61 0.42 6.49
N ARG A 124 6.24 1.18 7.53
CA ARG A 124 6.73 0.95 8.90
C ARG A 124 6.31 -0.43 9.42
N GLN A 125 5.05 -0.80 9.22
CA GLN A 125 4.53 -2.12 9.61
C GLN A 125 5.31 -3.25 8.93
N ARG A 126 5.54 -3.15 7.61
CA ARG A 126 6.35 -4.14 6.86
C ARG A 126 7.80 -4.25 7.36
N ARG A 127 8.34 -3.18 7.95
CA ARG A 127 9.68 -3.14 8.55
C ARG A 127 9.68 -3.47 10.05
N ASN A 128 8.56 -3.90 10.63
CA ASN A 128 8.39 -4.12 12.07
C ASN A 128 8.80 -2.91 12.93
N GLN A 129 8.58 -1.70 12.42
CA GLN A 129 8.86 -0.47 13.15
C GLN A 129 7.64 -0.03 13.98
N PRO A 130 7.86 0.57 15.16
CA PRO A 130 6.75 1.00 16.01
C PRO A 130 5.90 2.08 15.34
N ILE A 131 4.59 2.04 15.59
CA ILE A 131 3.63 3.06 15.17
C ILE A 131 3.32 3.92 16.40
N GLU A 132 4.18 4.92 16.62
CA GLU A 132 4.14 5.81 17.78
C GLU A 132 4.19 7.28 17.33
N GLY A 133 4.06 8.21 18.27
CA GLY A 133 4.21 9.65 17.99
C GLY A 133 3.29 10.13 16.87
N ARG A 134 3.85 10.79 15.86
CA ARG A 134 3.07 11.31 14.72
C ARG A 134 2.48 10.20 13.86
N PHE A 135 3.10 9.02 13.80
CA PHE A 135 2.55 7.90 13.04
C PHE A 135 1.27 7.34 13.68
N ALA A 136 1.20 7.29 15.02
CA ALA A 136 -0.02 6.91 15.72
C ALA A 136 -1.15 7.94 15.49
N GLN A 137 -0.83 9.24 15.49
CA GLN A 137 -1.79 10.30 15.14
C GLN A 137 -2.29 10.16 13.70
N ALA A 138 -1.40 9.81 12.76
CA ALA A 138 -1.78 9.55 11.37
C ALA A 138 -2.69 8.34 11.22
N GLN A 139 -2.44 7.26 11.97
CA GLN A 139 -3.32 6.09 11.99
C GLN A 139 -4.73 6.47 12.47
N GLN A 140 -4.85 7.19 13.58
CA GLN A 140 -6.15 7.68 14.08
C GLN A 140 -6.88 8.56 13.05
N LEU A 141 -6.15 9.41 12.34
CA LEU A 141 -6.72 10.22 11.27
C LEU A 141 -7.25 9.35 10.13
N LEU A 142 -6.49 8.36 9.68
CA LEU A 142 -6.90 7.45 8.60
C LEU A 142 -8.14 6.65 8.97
N ASP A 143 -8.19 6.10 10.19
CA ASP A 143 -9.36 5.36 10.69
C ASP A 143 -10.61 6.24 10.73
N ARG A 144 -10.47 7.49 11.21
CA ARG A 144 -11.57 8.45 11.22
C ARG A 144 -12.04 8.78 9.79
N PHE A 145 -11.13 9.06 8.87
CA PHE A 145 -11.50 9.37 7.49
C PHE A 145 -12.11 8.17 6.79
N GLN A 146 -11.72 6.93 7.13
CA GLN A 146 -12.32 5.73 6.55
C GLN A 146 -13.78 5.60 6.98
N ALA A 147 -14.08 5.85 8.25
CA ALA A 147 -15.46 5.89 8.73
C ALA A 147 -16.29 6.97 8.00
N ILE A 148 -15.73 8.18 7.83
CA ILE A 148 -16.39 9.26 7.07
C ILE A 148 -16.60 8.86 5.61
N ALA A 149 -15.60 8.25 4.97
CA ALA A 149 -15.70 7.78 3.59
C ALA A 149 -16.89 6.83 3.40
N PHE A 150 -17.09 5.90 4.32
CA PHE A 150 -18.22 4.99 4.26
C PHE A 150 -19.57 5.66 4.55
N ASP A 151 -19.61 6.68 5.41
CA ASP A 151 -20.83 7.44 5.69
C ASP A 151 -21.31 8.24 4.47
N VAL A 152 -20.35 8.87 3.77
CA VAL A 152 -20.61 9.70 2.59
C VAL A 152 -20.61 8.92 1.26
N GLN A 153 -20.51 7.59 1.31
CA GLN A 153 -20.60 6.75 0.12
C GLN A 153 -22.03 6.73 -0.42
N ASN A 154 -22.19 6.76 -1.74
CA ASN A 154 -23.48 6.57 -2.39
C ASN A 154 -23.93 5.10 -2.31
N ALA A 155 -25.23 4.86 -2.51
CA ALA A 155 -25.80 3.51 -2.46
C ALA A 155 -25.18 2.54 -3.49
N ASP A 156 -24.74 3.06 -4.64
CA ASP A 156 -24.07 2.33 -5.71
C ASP A 156 -22.57 2.08 -5.45
N GLY A 157 -22.04 2.53 -4.31
CA GLY A 157 -20.63 2.39 -3.95
C GLY A 157 -19.74 3.53 -4.44
N SER A 158 -20.27 4.54 -5.12
CA SER A 158 -19.48 5.64 -5.67
C SER A 158 -19.27 6.80 -4.68
N TRP A 159 -18.32 7.68 -5.01
CA TRP A 159 -18.12 8.98 -4.34
C TRP A 159 -18.11 10.11 -5.37
N GLY A 160 -18.80 11.20 -5.06
CA GLY A 160 -18.82 12.39 -5.91
C GLY A 160 -17.69 13.40 -5.62
N PRO A 161 -17.66 14.51 -6.36
CA PRO A 161 -16.56 15.48 -6.32
C PRO A 161 -16.46 16.27 -5.02
N THR A 162 -17.41 16.12 -4.10
CA THR A 162 -17.36 16.72 -2.75
C THR A 162 -16.59 15.87 -1.76
N TYR A 163 -16.16 14.65 -2.14
CA TYR A 163 -15.38 13.73 -1.30
C TYR A 163 -16.02 13.57 0.08
N PHE A 164 -15.30 13.95 1.15
CA PHE A 164 -15.71 13.80 2.54
C PHE A 164 -16.77 14.81 3.01
N ALA A 165 -17.14 15.82 2.22
CA ALA A 165 -18.10 16.83 2.63
C ALA A 165 -19.56 16.35 2.59
N GLY A 166 -19.83 15.20 1.97
CA GLY A 166 -21.16 14.60 1.90
C GLY A 166 -21.37 13.79 0.64
N ARG A 167 -22.47 13.04 0.62
CA ARG A 167 -22.93 12.27 -0.54
C ARG A 167 -23.19 13.20 -1.71
N SER A 168 -22.61 12.88 -2.86
CA SER A 168 -22.84 13.61 -4.11
C SER A 168 -22.52 12.71 -5.31
N ALA A 169 -22.98 13.11 -6.48
CA ALA A 169 -22.63 12.49 -7.76
C ALA A 169 -22.44 13.57 -8.83
N SER A 170 -21.54 13.32 -9.77
CA SER A 170 -21.32 14.17 -10.93
C SER A 170 -21.99 13.57 -12.17
N ARG A 171 -22.61 14.43 -12.98
CA ARG A 171 -23.08 14.06 -14.33
C ARG A 171 -21.95 13.98 -15.35
N GLU A 172 -20.76 14.48 -15.02
CA GLU A 172 -19.56 14.37 -15.85
C GLU A 172 -18.81 13.07 -15.52
N PRO A 173 -18.78 12.07 -16.40
CA PRO A 173 -18.21 10.75 -16.09
C PRO A 173 -16.75 10.78 -15.67
N ALA A 174 -15.92 11.64 -16.29
CA ALA A 174 -14.52 11.78 -15.91
C ALA A 174 -14.35 12.24 -14.45
N VAL A 175 -15.24 13.12 -13.98
CA VAL A 175 -15.22 13.62 -12.59
C VAL A 175 -15.65 12.53 -11.63
N GLN A 176 -16.73 11.84 -11.97
CA GLN A 176 -17.27 10.76 -11.15
C GLN A 176 -16.27 9.60 -11.02
N LEU A 177 -15.61 9.24 -12.13
CA LEU A 177 -14.55 8.24 -12.15
C LEU A 177 -13.36 8.69 -11.31
N ASN A 178 -12.95 9.95 -11.44
CA ASN A 178 -11.81 10.50 -10.68
C ASN A 178 -12.07 10.46 -9.18
N SER A 179 -13.20 10.99 -8.70
CA SER A 179 -13.51 11.02 -7.28
C SER A 179 -13.65 9.61 -6.70
N THR A 180 -14.36 8.72 -7.39
CA THR A 180 -14.53 7.33 -6.93
C THR A 180 -13.20 6.56 -6.95
N GLY A 181 -12.41 6.70 -8.03
CA GLY A 181 -11.11 6.07 -8.17
C GLY A 181 -10.13 6.49 -7.08
N GLN A 182 -10.03 7.79 -6.78
CA GLN A 182 -9.14 8.28 -5.73
C GLN A 182 -9.54 7.83 -4.33
N MET A 183 -10.84 7.85 -4.02
CA MET A 183 -11.37 7.36 -2.74
C MET A 183 -11.07 5.87 -2.56
N LEU A 184 -11.41 5.05 -3.56
CA LEU A 184 -11.19 3.60 -3.50
C LEU A 184 -9.70 3.26 -3.45
N ARG A 185 -8.86 3.96 -4.23
CA ARG A 185 -7.41 3.77 -4.27
C ARG A 185 -6.77 3.86 -2.89
N TRP A 186 -7.21 4.82 -2.09
CA TRP A 186 -6.75 4.97 -0.71
C TRP A 186 -7.39 3.92 0.21
N LEU A 187 -8.72 3.76 0.17
CA LEU A 187 -9.43 2.81 1.04
C LEU A 187 -8.91 1.38 0.90
N VAL A 188 -8.68 0.92 -0.32
CA VAL A 188 -8.16 -0.42 -0.61
C VAL A 188 -6.75 -0.60 -0.07
N ARG A 189 -5.96 0.45 0.13
CA ARG A 189 -4.60 0.36 0.71
C ARG A 189 -4.58 0.50 2.22
N TRP A 190 -5.58 1.17 2.80
CA TRP A 190 -5.69 1.32 4.25
C TRP A 190 -6.44 0.16 4.92
N THR A 191 -7.51 -0.34 4.29
CA THR A 191 -8.37 -1.38 4.87
C THR A 191 -7.58 -2.68 5.10
N PRO A 192 -7.69 -3.35 6.27
CA PRO A 192 -7.07 -4.65 6.49
C PRO A 192 -7.50 -5.68 5.45
N SER A 193 -6.61 -6.62 5.07
CA SER A 193 -6.90 -7.56 3.97
C SER A 193 -8.12 -8.44 4.25
N GLN A 194 -8.39 -8.75 5.51
CA GLN A 194 -9.55 -9.54 5.96
C GLN A 194 -10.89 -8.81 5.86
N GLN A 195 -10.88 -7.52 5.53
CA GLN A 195 -12.08 -6.68 5.41
C GLN A 195 -12.24 -6.15 3.99
N LEU A 196 -11.44 -6.63 3.02
CA LEU A 196 -11.56 -6.20 1.63
C LEU A 196 -12.84 -6.73 0.96
N ASP A 197 -13.43 -7.80 1.48
CA ASP A 197 -14.74 -8.32 1.08
C ASP A 197 -15.92 -7.53 1.65
N ASP A 198 -15.69 -6.45 2.39
CA ASP A 198 -16.74 -5.57 2.89
C ASP A 198 -17.63 -5.11 1.71
N PRO A 199 -18.97 -5.29 1.79
CA PRO A 199 -19.87 -4.95 0.70
C PRO A 199 -19.74 -3.50 0.20
N ARG A 200 -19.31 -2.57 1.05
CA ARG A 200 -19.05 -1.16 0.68
C ARG A 200 -17.88 -1.03 -0.27
N ILE A 201 -16.80 -1.80 -0.06
CA ILE A 201 -15.63 -1.83 -0.95
C ILE A 201 -15.98 -2.56 -2.24
N VAL A 202 -16.62 -3.73 -2.13
CA VAL A 202 -17.00 -4.54 -3.29
C VAL A 202 -17.91 -3.77 -4.24
N ARG A 203 -18.89 -3.01 -3.73
CA ARG A 203 -19.74 -2.15 -4.58
C ARG A 203 -18.92 -1.08 -5.32
N SER A 204 -17.96 -0.45 -4.67
CA SER A 204 -17.08 0.53 -5.34
C SER A 204 -16.23 -0.11 -6.44
N VAL A 205 -15.72 -1.32 -6.20
CA VAL A 205 -14.97 -2.09 -7.20
C VAL A 205 -15.87 -2.39 -8.41
N GLN A 206 -17.08 -2.91 -8.17
CA GLN A 206 -18.07 -3.17 -9.22
C GLN A 206 -18.40 -1.90 -10.01
N TYR A 207 -18.66 -0.79 -9.31
CA TYR A 207 -18.95 0.50 -9.93
C TYR A 207 -17.82 0.97 -10.87
N LEU A 208 -16.55 0.88 -10.45
CA LEU A 208 -15.42 1.25 -11.30
C LEU A 208 -15.27 0.31 -12.50
N LEU A 209 -15.47 -1.00 -12.32
CA LEU A 209 -15.43 -1.98 -13.42
C LEU A 209 -16.52 -1.70 -14.46
N GLU A 210 -17.74 -1.40 -14.02
CA GLU A 210 -18.85 -1.02 -14.92
C GLU A 210 -18.55 0.27 -15.67
N MET A 211 -18.03 1.29 -14.98
CA MET A 211 -17.63 2.55 -15.62
C MET A 211 -16.56 2.32 -16.69
N LEU A 212 -15.48 1.60 -16.35
CA LEU A 212 -14.35 1.35 -17.26
C LEU A 212 -14.72 0.41 -18.42
N GLY A 213 -15.62 -0.55 -18.19
CA GLY A 213 -16.14 -1.46 -19.21
C GLY A 213 -17.08 -0.79 -20.21
N GLY A 214 -17.60 0.40 -19.89
CA GLY A 214 -18.42 1.19 -20.81
C GLY A 214 -17.68 1.62 -22.08
N GLN A 215 -18.45 1.91 -23.14
CA GLN A 215 -17.92 2.31 -24.46
C GLN A 215 -16.95 3.50 -24.41
N ARG A 216 -17.15 4.42 -23.46
CA ARG A 216 -16.32 5.63 -23.31
C ARG A 216 -14.86 5.33 -23.02
N TYR A 217 -14.58 4.34 -22.16
CA TYR A 217 -13.21 4.08 -21.69
C TYR A 217 -12.58 2.83 -22.30
N SER A 218 -13.39 1.94 -22.90
CA SER A 218 -12.92 0.70 -23.51
C SER A 218 -12.35 0.85 -24.93
N TRP A 219 -12.81 1.84 -25.72
CA TRP A 219 -12.52 1.87 -27.16
C TRP A 219 -11.28 2.71 -27.54
N ASN A 220 -11.03 3.89 -26.95
CA ASN A 220 -9.98 4.77 -27.47
C ASN A 220 -9.23 5.60 -26.42
N LEU A 221 -8.21 5.00 -25.80
CA LEU A 221 -7.28 5.69 -24.89
C LEU A 221 -6.58 6.90 -25.52
N ARG A 222 -6.32 6.89 -26.84
CA ARG A 222 -5.61 7.98 -27.53
C ARG A 222 -6.47 9.23 -27.73
N ALA A 223 -7.78 9.10 -27.66
CA ALA A 223 -8.71 10.22 -27.77
C ALA A 223 -9.04 10.86 -26.41
N MET A 224 -8.54 10.31 -25.30
CA MET A 224 -8.85 10.80 -23.96
C MET A 224 -8.12 12.12 -23.67
N SER A 225 -8.84 13.02 -22.99
CA SER A 225 -8.22 14.19 -22.38
C SER A 225 -7.29 13.81 -21.22
N THR A 226 -6.35 14.68 -20.85
CA THR A 226 -5.48 14.47 -19.68
C THR A 226 -6.27 14.19 -18.40
N ARG A 227 -7.43 14.83 -18.23
CA ARG A 227 -8.32 14.60 -17.08
C ARG A 227 -8.90 13.20 -17.07
N GLU A 228 -9.33 12.70 -18.22
CA GLU A 228 -9.84 11.32 -18.35
C GLU A 228 -8.75 10.29 -18.13
N ILE A 229 -7.55 10.54 -18.68
CA ILE A 229 -6.39 9.67 -18.45
C ILE A 229 -6.07 9.59 -16.95
N ALA A 230 -6.04 10.72 -16.24
CA ALA A 230 -5.82 10.73 -14.79
C ALA A 230 -6.90 9.95 -14.03
N ALA A 231 -8.18 10.16 -14.37
CA ALA A 231 -9.30 9.45 -13.75
C ALA A 231 -9.20 7.92 -13.96
N VAL A 232 -8.91 7.48 -15.19
CA VAL A 232 -8.69 6.06 -15.53
C VAL A 232 -7.49 5.49 -14.78
N MET A 233 -6.38 6.22 -14.71
CA MET A 233 -5.19 5.79 -13.97
C MET A 233 -5.47 5.59 -12.48
N HIS A 234 -6.24 6.48 -11.84
CA HIS A 234 -6.62 6.29 -10.44
C HIS A 234 -7.53 5.07 -10.24
N ALA A 235 -8.50 4.87 -11.14
CA ALA A 235 -9.39 3.72 -11.06
C ALA A 235 -8.64 2.40 -11.27
N LEU A 236 -7.77 2.31 -12.27
CA LEU A 236 -6.96 1.11 -12.52
C LEU A 236 -5.98 0.83 -11.38
N ASP A 237 -5.35 1.86 -10.80
CA ASP A 237 -4.47 1.69 -9.64
C ASP A 237 -5.22 1.24 -8.37
N ALA A 238 -6.49 1.62 -8.21
CA ALA A 238 -7.34 1.10 -7.15
C ALA A 238 -7.67 -0.39 -7.36
N LEU A 239 -8.07 -0.75 -8.57
CA LEU A 239 -8.45 -2.12 -8.94
C LEU A 239 -7.25 -3.07 -8.90
N SER A 240 -6.09 -2.66 -9.42
CA SER A 240 -4.85 -3.44 -9.35
C SER A 240 -4.44 -3.70 -7.91
N ALA A 241 -4.50 -2.67 -7.05
CA ALA A 241 -4.18 -2.85 -5.64
C ALA A 241 -5.17 -3.75 -4.90
N TYR A 242 -6.46 -3.72 -5.28
CA TYR A 242 -7.47 -4.60 -4.71
C TYR A 242 -7.19 -6.05 -5.07
N ASP A 243 -6.96 -6.32 -6.36
CA ASP A 243 -6.67 -7.65 -6.88
C ASP A 243 -5.39 -8.26 -6.29
N GLU A 244 -4.29 -7.48 -6.26
CA GLU A 244 -3.01 -7.92 -5.67
C GLU A 244 -3.17 -8.33 -4.20
N ARG A 245 -3.93 -7.53 -3.42
CA ARG A 245 -4.13 -7.77 -2.00
C ARG A 245 -5.05 -8.96 -1.74
N LEU A 246 -6.08 -9.13 -2.55
CA LEU A 246 -7.00 -10.25 -2.44
C LEU A 246 -6.28 -11.57 -2.79
N SER A 247 -5.52 -11.58 -3.89
CA SER A 247 -4.69 -12.71 -4.31
C SER A 247 -3.62 -13.08 -3.27
N GLY A 248 -2.97 -12.07 -2.68
CA GLY A 248 -1.99 -12.27 -1.60
C GLY A 248 -2.62 -12.79 -0.30
N ALA A 249 -3.85 -12.37 0.02
CA ALA A 249 -4.60 -12.88 1.17
C ALA A 249 -4.93 -14.36 1.01
N PHE A 250 -5.45 -14.77 -0.16
CA PHE A 250 -5.77 -16.18 -0.45
C PHE A 250 -4.54 -17.09 -0.37
N THR A 251 -3.40 -16.64 -0.91
CA THR A 251 -2.14 -17.40 -0.85
C THR A 251 -1.66 -17.64 0.60
N THR A 252 -1.85 -16.64 1.47
CA THR A 252 -1.48 -16.73 2.90
C THR A 252 -2.40 -17.68 3.67
N THR A 253 -3.70 -17.66 3.36
CA THR A 253 -4.69 -18.54 3.99
C THR A 253 -4.50 -20.00 3.58
N GLU A 254 -4.20 -20.30 2.32
CA GLU A 254 -3.92 -21.67 1.85
C GLU A 254 -2.64 -22.24 2.45
N THR A 255 -1.57 -21.44 2.54
CA THR A 255 -0.31 -21.86 3.19
C THR A 255 -0.52 -22.15 4.68
N SER A 256 -1.35 -21.36 5.35
CA SER A 256 -1.71 -21.54 6.76
C SER A 256 -2.62 -22.77 6.97
N ALA A 257 -3.52 -23.07 6.03
CA ALA A 257 -4.37 -24.25 6.06
C ALA A 257 -3.60 -25.55 5.76
N SER A 258 -2.57 -25.48 4.92
CA SER A 258 -1.68 -26.62 4.59
C SER A 258 -0.66 -26.94 5.70
N THR A 259 -0.52 -26.05 6.70
CA THR A 259 0.33 -26.27 7.90
C THR A 259 -0.47 -26.76 9.10
N ARG A 260 -1.67 -27.33 8.92
CA ARG A 260 -2.28 -28.19 9.93
C ARG A 260 -1.63 -29.57 9.86
N ALA A 261 -0.69 -29.82 10.78
CA ALA A 261 -0.14 -31.14 11.03
C ALA A 261 -1.27 -32.17 11.26
N PRO A 262 -1.09 -33.44 10.86
CA PRO A 262 -2.12 -34.46 11.03
C PRO A 262 -2.41 -34.66 12.52
N ALA A 263 -3.70 -34.73 12.87
CA ALA A 263 -4.15 -34.99 14.22
C ALA A 263 -3.63 -36.35 14.69
N ALA A 264 -2.66 -36.33 15.62
CA ALA A 264 -2.26 -37.51 16.36
C ALA A 264 -3.29 -37.76 17.47
N THR A 265 -4.13 -38.78 17.25
CA THR A 265 -5.00 -39.40 18.27
C THR A 265 -5.08 -40.88 17.88
N GLY A 266 -4.75 -41.87 18.68
CA GLY A 266 -4.15 -41.98 20.00
C GLY A 266 -4.07 -43.49 20.27
N ALA A 267 -2.93 -44.00 20.71
CA ALA A 267 -2.80 -45.38 21.19
C ALA A 267 -1.99 -45.32 22.49
N GLY A 268 -2.71 -45.18 23.59
CA GLY A 268 -2.16 -45.46 24.91
C GLY A 268 -2.38 -46.93 25.20
N ASP A 269 -1.29 -47.65 25.48
CA ASP A 269 -1.30 -48.78 26.40
C ASP A 269 0.12 -48.98 26.92
N THR A 270 0.33 -48.52 28.16
CA THR A 270 1.54 -48.75 28.95
C THR A 270 1.26 -49.92 29.89
N PRO A 271 2.13 -50.96 29.96
CA PRO A 271 1.88 -52.13 30.79
C PRO A 271 2.32 -51.90 32.25
N PRO A 272 1.70 -52.57 33.25
CA PRO A 272 2.09 -52.42 34.64
C PRO A 272 3.16 -53.44 35.06
N SER A 273 4.12 -52.95 35.84
CA SER A 273 5.12 -53.76 36.56
C SER A 273 4.56 -54.21 37.91
N GLN A 274 4.30 -55.50 38.10
CA GLN A 274 4.36 -56.16 39.42
C GLN A 274 4.83 -57.62 39.27
N GLN A 275 5.94 -57.95 39.94
CA GLN A 275 6.31 -59.29 40.38
C GLN A 275 5.72 -59.48 41.80
N PRO A 276 5.41 -60.70 42.29
CA PRO A 276 6.48 -61.70 42.49
C PRO A 276 6.10 -63.21 42.45
N GLN A 277 7.19 -63.99 42.37
CA GLN A 277 7.43 -65.30 43.00
C GLN A 277 6.93 -66.62 42.39
N ARG A 278 7.94 -67.47 42.09
CA ARG A 278 8.17 -68.87 42.50
C ARG A 278 8.30 -69.93 41.39
N THR A 279 9.56 -70.36 41.26
CA THR A 279 10.07 -71.75 41.20
C THR A 279 9.73 -72.66 40.01
N ALA A 280 10.82 -73.02 39.31
CA ALA A 280 11.37 -74.37 39.16
C ALA A 280 11.39 -74.99 37.76
N ALA A 281 12.63 -75.41 37.42
CA ALA A 281 13.01 -76.61 36.69
C ALA A 281 12.84 -76.67 35.17
N GLY A 282 13.93 -77.09 34.50
CA GLY A 282 13.82 -77.92 33.30
C GLY A 282 14.66 -77.52 32.09
N SER A 283 15.94 -77.92 32.11
CA SER A 283 16.60 -78.70 31.05
C SER A 283 16.56 -78.23 29.58
N LYS A 284 17.74 -77.77 29.14
CA LYS A 284 18.52 -77.94 27.87
C LYS A 284 17.94 -78.64 26.60
N PRO A 285 18.57 -78.37 25.42
CA PRO A 285 18.00 -78.35 24.07
C PRO A 285 18.36 -79.58 23.21
N PRO A 286 18.02 -79.57 21.91
CA PRO A 286 19.07 -79.64 20.86
C PRO A 286 18.80 -78.68 19.68
N ALA A 287 19.79 -78.02 19.07
CA ALA A 287 20.82 -78.51 18.14
C ALA A 287 20.29 -78.82 16.72
N GLY A 288 20.93 -78.25 15.69
CA GLY A 288 20.83 -78.76 14.31
C GLY A 288 20.78 -77.73 13.19
N ARG A 289 21.95 -77.27 12.76
CA ARG A 289 22.31 -76.79 11.40
C ARG A 289 22.02 -77.87 10.33
N PRO A 290 22.37 -77.70 9.03
CA PRO A 290 22.42 -76.52 8.15
C PRO A 290 21.89 -76.81 6.71
N ARG A 291 21.69 -75.77 5.89
CA ARG A 291 22.47 -75.48 4.66
C ARG A 291 21.99 -74.18 4.05
#